data_AF-A0A1J5GB35-F1
#
_entry.id   AF-A0A1J5GB35-F1
#
_cell.length_a   1.000
_cell.length_b   1.000
_cell.length_c   1.000
_cell.angle_alpha   90.00
_cell.angle_beta   90.00
_cell.angle_gamma   90.00
#
_symmetry.space_group_name_H-M   'P 1'
#
loop_
_entity.id
_entity.type
_entity.pdbx_description
1 polymer ?
#
loop_
_entity_poly.entity_id
_entity_poly.type
_entity_poly.pdbx_seq_one_letter_code
_entity_poly.pdbx_strand_id
1 'polypeptide(L)'
;MSASEEGKGNWIFGLILLVIGIIFIVENFTDMEVWGKVWEFWPIILFIWGIKEIWQNKSIFFGIILIVIGTKFFAQYFFDFVVSENIWKFWPILIIALGIDQVFKSFGGLRGKARRKIKKEEEEI
;
A
#
# COMPACT_ATOMS: atom_id res chain seq x y z
N MET A 1 -17.85 34.53 6.08
CA MET A 1 -16.48 34.08 6.43
C MET A 1 -16.54 32.58 6.70
N SER A 2 -15.49 31.87 6.27
CA SER A 2 -15.38 30.44 5.97
C SER A 2 -15.75 29.45 7.09
N ALA A 3 -16.45 28.36 6.71
CA ALA A 3 -16.27 27.03 7.30
C ALA A 3 -16.90 25.96 6.38
N SER A 4 -16.21 25.59 5.30
CA SER A 4 -16.49 24.36 4.56
C SER A 4 -15.19 23.74 4.07
N GLU A 5 -14.26 23.50 5.00
CA GLU A 5 -13.38 22.35 4.86
C GLU A 5 -13.99 21.25 5.72
N GLU A 6 -14.51 20.19 5.09
CA GLU A 6 -14.56 18.81 5.60
C GLU A 6 -15.53 17.98 4.76
N GLY A 7 -15.17 17.92 3.48
CA GLY A 7 -15.81 17.08 2.49
C GLY A 7 -14.82 16.77 1.38
N LYS A 8 -13.54 16.54 1.72
CA LYS A 8 -12.64 15.81 0.81
C LYS A 8 -13.09 14.36 0.79
N GLY A 9 -14.32 14.13 0.31
CA GLY A 9 -14.77 12.82 -0.13
C GLY A 9 -13.66 12.32 -1.04
N ASN A 10 -13.09 11.18 -0.68
CA ASN A 10 -11.85 10.70 -1.25
C ASN A 10 -12.08 10.49 -2.75
N TRP A 11 -11.85 11.51 -3.58
CA TRP A 11 -12.19 11.48 -5.01
C TRP A 11 -11.44 10.34 -5.72
N ILE A 12 -10.27 10.02 -5.17
CA ILE A 12 -9.47 8.84 -5.47
C ILE A 12 -10.27 7.54 -5.26
N PHE A 13 -11.03 7.41 -4.19
CA PHE A 13 -11.89 6.24 -3.94
C PHE A 13 -13.02 6.14 -4.98
N GLY A 14 -13.67 7.28 -5.31
CA GLY A 14 -14.66 7.32 -6.38
C GLY A 14 -14.08 6.92 -7.74
N LEU A 15 -12.86 7.39 -8.05
CA LEU A 15 -12.15 7.05 -9.28
C LEU A 15 -11.74 5.56 -9.32
N ILE A 16 -11.28 5.01 -8.19
CA ILE A 16 -10.97 3.57 -8.07
C ILE A 16 -12.23 2.75 -8.33
N LEU A 17 -13.36 3.11 -7.71
CA LEU A 17 -14.62 2.40 -7.88
C LEU A 17 -15.12 2.47 -9.34
N LEU A 18 -14.97 3.62 -9.99
CA LEU A 18 -15.29 3.80 -11.42
C LEU A 18 -14.45 2.86 -12.30
N VAL A 19 -13.13 2.83 -12.11
CA VAL A 19 -12.23 1.97 -12.89
C VAL A 19 -12.56 0.49 -12.67
N ILE A 20 -12.80 0.08 -11.42
CA ILE A 20 -13.23 -1.28 -11.09
C ILE A 20 -14.55 -1.60 -11.82
N GLY A 21 -15.53 -0.70 -11.77
CA GLY A 21 -16.81 -0.90 -12.48
C GLY A 21 -16.64 -1.07 -13.99
N ILE A 22 -15.76 -0.29 -14.63
CA ILE A 22 -15.46 -0.43 -16.06
C ILE A 22 -14.82 -1.80 -16.35
N ILE A 23 -13.85 -2.24 -15.54
CA ILE A 23 -13.21 -3.55 -15.69
C ILE A 23 -14.24 -4.67 -15.59
N PHE A 24 -15.14 -4.60 -14.60
CA PHE A 24 -16.21 -5.57 -14.43
C PHE A 24 -17.16 -5.62 -15.62
N ILE A 25 -17.53 -4.46 -16.21
CA ILE A 25 -18.35 -4.43 -17.42
C ILE A 25 -17.61 -5.12 -18.57
N VAL A 26 -16.35 -4.75 -18.82
CA VAL A 26 -15.55 -5.36 -19.90
C VAL A 26 -15.48 -6.89 -19.73
N GLU A 27 -15.18 -7.37 -18.53
CA GLU A 27 -15.10 -8.79 -18.24
C GLU A 27 -16.43 -9.52 -18.47
N ASN A 28 -17.55 -8.94 -18.05
CA ASN A 28 -18.89 -9.51 -18.30
C ASN A 28 -19.26 -9.55 -19.78
N PHE A 29 -18.79 -8.61 -20.60
CA PHE A 29 -19.15 -8.52 -22.02
C PHE A 29 -18.20 -9.26 -22.95
N THR A 30 -16.98 -9.57 -22.51
CA THR A 30 -15.95 -10.11 -23.40
C THR A 30 -15.48 -11.52 -23.02
N ASP A 31 -16.07 -12.15 -22.00
CA ASP A 31 -15.65 -13.45 -21.42
C ASP A 31 -14.14 -13.51 -21.09
N MET A 32 -13.49 -12.35 -21.03
CA MET A 32 -12.07 -12.22 -20.76
C MET A 32 -11.87 -11.97 -19.27
N GLU A 33 -11.00 -12.75 -18.64
CA GLU A 33 -10.62 -12.61 -17.23
C GLU A 33 -9.67 -11.42 -17.03
N VAL A 34 -10.20 -10.20 -17.21
CA VAL A 34 -9.45 -8.94 -17.12
C VAL A 34 -9.07 -8.65 -15.67
N TRP A 35 -9.97 -8.90 -14.72
CA TRP A 35 -9.69 -8.73 -13.30
C TRP A 35 -8.52 -9.59 -12.84
N GLY A 36 -8.46 -10.85 -13.30
CA GLY A 36 -7.32 -11.74 -13.07
C GLY A 36 -6.03 -11.06 -13.51
N LYS A 37 -5.95 -10.63 -14.78
CA LYS A 37 -4.77 -9.94 -15.33
C LYS A 37 -4.39 -8.67 -14.57
N VAL A 38 -5.35 -7.87 -14.12
CA VAL A 38 -5.05 -6.67 -13.32
C VAL A 38 -4.49 -7.05 -11.96
N TRP A 39 -4.98 -8.13 -11.38
CA TRP A 39 -4.54 -8.62 -10.09
C TRP A 39 -3.11 -9.18 -10.11
N GLU A 40 -2.58 -9.68 -11.25
CA GLU A 40 -1.17 -10.14 -11.33
C GLU A 40 -0.13 -9.02 -11.14
N PHE A 41 -0.54 -7.75 -11.25
CA PHE A 41 0.36 -6.62 -11.01
C PHE A 41 0.56 -6.32 -9.51
N TRP A 42 -0.02 -7.09 -8.58
CA TRP A 42 0.14 -6.92 -7.14
C TRP A 42 1.61 -6.88 -6.64
N PRO A 43 2.58 -7.63 -7.19
CA PRO A 43 3.98 -7.59 -6.72
C PRO A 43 4.65 -6.23 -6.98
N ILE A 44 4.20 -5.50 -8.01
CA ILE A 44 4.72 -4.16 -8.33
C ILE A 44 4.30 -3.16 -7.24
N ILE A 45 3.12 -3.33 -6.66
CA ILE A 45 2.64 -2.51 -5.54
C ILE A 45 3.59 -2.69 -4.34
N LEU A 46 3.96 -3.93 -4.00
CA LEU A 46 4.95 -4.20 -2.95
C LEU A 46 6.29 -3.52 -3.22
N PHE A 47 6.76 -3.61 -4.46
CA PHE A 47 8.04 -3.03 -4.87
C PHE A 47 8.05 -1.50 -4.71
N ILE A 48 7.05 -0.81 -5.27
CA ILE A 48 6.90 0.65 -5.15
C ILE A 48 6.75 1.07 -3.69
N TRP A 49 5.99 0.29 -2.91
CA TRP A 49 5.74 0.61 -1.52
C TRP A 49 6.98 0.42 -0.64
N GLY A 50 7.76 -0.64 -0.86
CA GLY A 50 9.06 -0.84 -0.24
C GLY A 50 10.04 0.30 -0.51
N ILE A 51 10.14 0.77 -1.76
CA ILE A 51 10.96 1.93 -2.13
C ILE A 51 10.51 3.20 -1.39
N LYS A 52 9.20 3.45 -1.36
CA LYS A 52 8.63 4.62 -0.69
C LYS A 52 8.95 4.63 0.81
N GLU A 53 8.90 3.48 1.45
CA GLU A 53 9.18 3.36 2.89
C GLU A 53 10.65 3.65 3.22
N ILE A 54 11.58 3.22 2.35
CA ILE A 54 13.01 3.59 2.45
C ILE A 54 13.18 5.10 2.24
N TRP A 55 12.54 5.67 1.22
CA TRP A 55 12.66 7.11 0.93
C TRP A 55 12.13 7.97 2.09
N GLN A 56 11.05 7.54 2.74
CA GLN A 56 10.47 8.25 3.88
C GLN A 56 11.27 8.08 5.18
N ASN A 57 12.37 7.30 5.17
CA ASN A 57 13.29 7.09 6.30
C ASN A 57 12.60 6.67 7.61
N LYS A 58 11.41 6.07 7.52
CA LYS A 58 10.59 5.68 8.68
C LYS A 58 11.11 4.40 9.32
N SER A 59 11.47 3.41 8.50
CA SER A 59 12.11 2.17 8.95
C SER A 59 12.84 1.50 7.79
N ILE A 60 14.16 1.74 7.73
CA ILE A 60 15.05 1.15 6.72
C ILE A 60 14.98 -0.39 6.78
N PHE A 61 14.88 -0.99 7.98
CA PHE A 61 14.74 -2.43 8.15
C PHE A 61 13.46 -2.98 7.51
N PHE A 62 12.33 -2.32 7.69
CA PHE A 62 11.05 -2.76 7.12
C PHE A 62 11.03 -2.58 5.60
N GLY A 63 11.56 -1.45 5.10
CA GLY A 63 11.72 -1.21 3.67
C GLY A 63 12.63 -2.22 2.97
N ILE A 64 13.77 -2.59 3.58
CA ILE A 64 14.67 -3.62 3.04
C ILE A 64 13.98 -4.98 2.98
N ILE A 65 13.25 -5.38 4.02
CA ILE A 65 12.48 -6.64 4.03
C ILE A 65 11.44 -6.66 2.90
N LEU A 66 10.70 -5.56 2.72
CA LEU A 66 9.72 -5.43 1.64
C LEU A 66 10.37 -5.51 0.26
N ILE A 67 11.51 -4.83 0.06
CA ILE A 67 12.23 -4.89 -1.21
C ILE A 67 12.79 -6.29 -1.46
N VAL A 68 13.41 -6.94 -0.48
CA VAL A 68 13.94 -8.30 -0.65
C VAL A 68 12.83 -9.28 -1.03
N ILE A 69 11.67 -9.19 -0.37
CA ILE A 69 10.50 -10.02 -0.69
C ILE A 69 9.98 -9.68 -2.09
N GLY A 70 9.71 -8.40 -2.38
CA GLY A 70 9.21 -7.94 -3.66
C GLY A 70 10.14 -8.30 -4.83
N THR A 71 11.44 -8.15 -4.66
CA THR A 71 12.47 -8.55 -5.63
C THR A 71 12.55 -10.06 -5.79
N LYS A 72 12.39 -10.86 -4.72
CA LYS A 72 12.32 -12.33 -4.86
C LYS A 72 11.11 -12.76 -5.68
N PHE A 73 9.94 -12.17 -5.41
CA PHE A 73 8.72 -12.43 -6.16
C PHE A 73 8.85 -12.00 -7.62
N PHE A 74 9.42 -10.81 -7.87
CA PHE A 74 9.67 -10.30 -9.21
C PHE A 74 10.70 -11.14 -9.98
N ALA A 75 11.77 -11.58 -9.30
CA ALA A 75 12.76 -12.48 -9.88
C ALA A 75 12.14 -13.85 -10.20
N GLN A 76 11.29 -14.40 -9.34
CA GLN A 76 10.56 -15.64 -9.62
C GLN A 76 9.60 -15.50 -10.82
N TYR A 77 9.01 -14.31 -11.02
CA TYR A 77 8.20 -14.01 -12.20
C TYR A 77 9.04 -13.98 -13.49
N PHE A 78 10.27 -13.44 -13.45
CA PHE A 78 11.11 -13.25 -14.65
C PHE A 78 11.98 -14.48 -15.00
N PHE A 79 12.35 -15.31 -14.03
CA PHE A 79 13.27 -16.44 -14.24
C PHE A 79 12.59 -17.77 -14.64
N ASP A 80 11.28 -17.76 -14.94
CA ASP A 80 10.54 -18.90 -15.52
C ASP A 80 10.72 -20.24 -14.77
N PHE A 81 10.91 -20.18 -13.45
CA PHE A 81 11.05 -21.37 -12.60
C PHE A 81 9.66 -21.95 -12.33
N VAL A 82 8.97 -22.42 -13.38
CA VAL A 82 7.59 -22.91 -13.35
C VAL A 82 6.71 -21.96 -12.53
N VAL A 83 6.20 -20.90 -13.18
CA VAL A 83 5.14 -20.07 -12.61
C VAL A 83 3.87 -20.91 -12.49
N SER A 84 3.88 -21.79 -11.50
CA SER A 84 2.70 -22.44 -11.00
C SER A 84 1.82 -21.33 -10.44
N GLU A 85 0.50 -21.48 -10.59
CA GLU A 85 -0.54 -20.61 -10.03
C GLU A 85 -0.37 -20.29 -8.51
N ASN A 86 0.60 -20.91 -7.86
CA ASN A 86 1.05 -20.63 -6.51
C ASN A 86 1.49 -19.18 -6.24
N ILE A 87 2.03 -18.43 -7.20
CA ILE A 87 2.49 -17.04 -6.90
C ILE A 87 1.32 -16.16 -6.45
N TRP A 88 0.12 -16.43 -6.97
CA TRP A 88 -1.12 -15.74 -6.64
C TRP A 88 -1.55 -15.94 -5.20
N LYS A 89 -1.24 -17.09 -4.58
CA LYS A 89 -1.61 -17.39 -3.19
C LYS A 89 -0.91 -16.49 -2.17
N PHE A 90 0.10 -15.74 -2.59
CA PHE A 90 0.87 -14.86 -1.71
C PHE A 90 0.35 -13.43 -1.61
N TRP A 91 -0.71 -13.08 -2.34
CA TRP A 91 -1.38 -11.79 -2.19
C TRP A 91 -1.71 -11.39 -0.73
N PRO A 92 -2.04 -12.29 0.22
CA PRO A 92 -2.31 -11.90 1.62
C PRO A 92 -1.10 -11.27 2.31
N ILE A 93 0.12 -11.45 1.79
CA ILE A 93 1.32 -10.81 2.33
C ILE A 93 1.24 -9.28 2.25
N LEU A 94 0.52 -8.72 1.25
CA LEU A 94 0.22 -7.29 1.16
C LEU A 94 -0.62 -6.82 2.36
N ILE A 95 -1.68 -7.58 2.69
CA ILE A 95 -2.53 -7.26 3.84
C ILE A 95 -1.70 -7.29 5.12
N ILE A 96 -0.87 -8.32 5.30
CA ILE A 96 0.01 -8.45 6.47
C ILE A 96 0.97 -7.25 6.55
N ALA A 97 1.63 -6.89 5.45
CA ALA A 97 2.54 -5.76 5.41
C ALA A 97 1.84 -4.43 5.74
N LEU A 98 0.64 -4.19 5.18
CA LEU A 98 -0.21 -3.03 5.49
C LEU A 98 -0.62 -2.99 6.96
N GLY A 99 -1.00 -4.14 7.53
CA GLY A 99 -1.34 -4.26 8.95
C GLY A 99 -0.14 -3.93 9.85
N ILE A 100 1.04 -4.46 9.53
CA ILE A 100 2.27 -4.21 10.28
C ILE A 100 2.63 -2.72 10.25
N ASP A 101 2.61 -2.10 9.06
CA ASP A 101 2.89 -0.67 8.91
C ASP A 101 1.93 0.21 9.75
N GLN A 102 0.64 -0.11 9.74
CA GLN A 102 -0.35 0.60 10.55
C GLN A 102 -0.08 0.47 12.05
N VAL A 103 0.31 -0.73 12.50
CA VAL A 103 0.65 -0.99 13.90
C VAL A 103 1.89 -0.18 14.32
N PHE A 104 2.96 -0.19 13.52
CA PHE A 104 4.17 0.59 13.81
C PHE A 104 3.93 2.09 13.81
N LYS A 105 3.08 2.60 12.90
CA LYS A 105 2.66 4.01 12.88
C LYS A 105 1.89 4.39 14.14
N SER A 106 1.03 3.50 14.63
CA SER A 106 0.29 3.71 15.88
C SER A 106 1.23 3.82 17.09
N PHE A 107 2.24 2.96 17.18
CA PHE A 107 3.23 3.01 18.26
C PHE A 107 4.16 4.24 18.19
N GLY A 108 4.58 4.67 16.99
CA GLY A 108 5.40 5.88 16.82
C GLY A 108 4.65 7.20 17.07
N GLY A 109 3.34 7.23 16.80
CA GLY A 109 2.49 8.43 16.94
C GLY A 109 2.33 8.93 18.38
N LEU A 110 2.36 8.02 19.37
CA LEU A 110 2.28 8.38 20.79
C LEU A 110 3.49 9.23 21.24
N ARG A 111 4.69 8.94 20.72
CA ARG A 111 5.91 9.71 21.04
C ARG A 111 5.94 11.08 20.36
N GLY A 112 5.36 11.21 19.16
CA GLY A 112 5.25 12.46 18.42
C GLY A 112 4.24 13.45 19.02
N LYS A 113 3.12 12.96 19.60
CA LYS A 113 2.16 13.82 20.32
C LYS A 113 2.68 14.29 21.67
N ALA A 114 3.43 13.46 22.40
CA ALA A 114 4.00 13.85 23.70
C ALA A 114 5.01 15.00 23.58
N ARG A 115 5.91 14.94 22.57
CA ARG A 115 6.91 16.00 22.34
C ARG A 115 6.30 17.35 21.91
N ARG A 116 5.15 17.35 21.23
CA ARG A 116 4.46 18.60 20.86
C ARG A 116 3.72 19.26 22.03
N LYS A 117 3.30 18.48 23.05
CA LYS A 117 2.71 19.05 24.26
C LYS A 117 3.76 19.73 25.14
N ILE A 118 4.89 19.05 25.38
CA ILE A 118 5.97 19.59 26.22
C ILE A 118 6.52 20.91 25.66
N LYS A 119 6.71 21.02 24.34
CA LYS A 119 7.20 22.26 23.72
C LYS A 119 6.22 23.44 23.81
N LYS A 120 4.91 23.18 23.83
CA LYS A 120 3.90 24.24 24.01
C LYS A 120 3.86 24.74 25.45
N GLU A 121 4.06 23.85 26.42
CA GLU A 121 4.11 24.22 27.84
C GLU A 121 5.39 25.01 28.18
N GLU A 122 6.51 24.77 27.49
CA GLU A 122 7.74 25.57 27.64
C GLU A 122 7.68 26.96 26.98
N GLU A 123 6.86 27.16 25.94
CA GLU A 123 6.69 28.47 25.27
C GLU A 123 5.64 29.37 25.97
N GLU A 124 4.84 28.83 26.90
CA GLU A 124 3.84 29.56 27.68
C GLU A 124 4.33 29.99 29.09
N ILE A 125 5.56 29.66 29.49
CA ILE A 125 6.18 30.02 30.80
C ILE A 125 7.15 31.19 30.65
#